data_AF-A0A957NUF7-F1
#
_entry.id   AF-A0A957NUF7-F1
#
_cell.length_a   1.000
_cell.length_b   1.000
_cell.length_c   1.000
_cell.angle_alpha   90.00
_cell.angle_beta   90.00
_cell.angle_gamma   90.00
#
_symmetry.space_group_name_H-M   'P 1'
#
loop_
_entity.id
_entity.type
_entity.pdbx_description
1 polymer ?
#
loop_
_entity_poly.entity_id
_entity_poly.type
_entity_poly.pdbx_seq_one_letter_code
_entity_poly.pdbx_strand_id
1 'polypeptide(L)' 'MAILQRKTFETPPHRVALFVTCMVDMMYPEVGLATVELLERHGVEVVFPEEQTCCGQPAFNAGFRDEASQLARRYI' A
#
# COMPACT_ATOMS: atom_id res chain seq x y z
N MET A 1 7.72 2.57 -19.44
CA MET A 1 8.36 1.37 -18.86
C MET A 1 9.57 1.79 -18.01
N ALA A 2 9.37 2.71 -17.07
CA ALA A 2 10.40 3.10 -16.10
C ALA A 2 10.39 2.04 -15.01
N ILE A 3 11.39 1.18 -15.05
CA ILE A 3 11.60 0.12 -14.07
C ILE A 3 11.88 0.82 -12.74
N LEU A 4 11.03 0.57 -11.75
CA LEU A 4 11.26 0.89 -10.33
C LEU A 4 12.66 0.37 -9.96
N GLN A 5 13.66 1.25 -9.96
CA GLN A 5 14.99 0.92 -9.47
C GLN A 5 14.82 0.72 -7.96
N ARG A 6 14.68 -0.54 -7.52
CA ARG A 6 14.70 -0.90 -6.10
C ARG A 6 15.97 -0.31 -5.49
N LYS A 7 15.84 0.72 -4.66
CA LYS A 7 16.96 1.15 -3.81
C LYS A 7 17.22 0.03 -2.82
N THR A 8 18.34 -0.65 -2.99
CA THR A 8 18.81 -1.67 -2.05
C THR A 8 19.46 -0.94 -0.89
N PHE A 9 18.78 -0.93 0.24
CA PHE A 9 19.32 -0.41 1.50
C PHE A 9 20.12 -1.53 2.17
N GLU A 10 21.40 -1.29 2.46
CA GLU A 10 22.29 -2.29 3.09
C GLU A 10 21.85 -2.61 4.53
N THR A 11 21.23 -1.63 5.22
CA THR A 11 20.38 -1.84 6.40
C THR A 11 19.44 -0.62 6.57
N PRO A 12 18.19 -0.65 6.10
CA PRO A 12 17.28 0.48 6.26
C PRO A 12 16.86 0.61 7.75
N PRO A 13 16.91 1.81 8.36
CA PRO A 13 16.50 2.00 9.75
C PRO A 13 15.02 1.67 9.98
N HIS A 14 14.20 1.79 8.92
CA HIS A 14 12.77 1.47 8.95
C HIS A 14 12.34 0.80 7.65
N ARG A 15 11.50 -0.23 7.78
CA ARG A 15 10.88 -0.97 6.68
C ARG A 15 9.37 -0.96 6.84
N VAL A 16 8.64 -0.57 5.81
CA VAL A 16 7.17 -0.41 5.85
C VAL A 16 6.51 -1.16 4.70
N ALA A 17 5.35 -1.76 4.96
CA ALA A 17 4.46 -2.26 3.92
C ALA A 17 3.50 -1.13 3.50
N LEU A 18 3.55 -0.72 2.23
CA LEU A 18 2.67 0.34 1.73
C LEU A 18 1.32 -0.22 1.33
N PHE A 19 0.28 0.10 2.11
CA PHE A 19 -1.09 -0.27 1.79
C PHE A 19 -1.71 0.64 0.71
N VAL A 20 -1.41 0.34 -0.56
CA VAL A 20 -2.03 1.01 -1.72
C VAL A 20 -3.49 0.59 -1.90
N THR A 21 -4.43 1.50 -1.64
CA THR A 21 -5.86 1.21 -1.87
C THR A 21 -6.19 1.09 -3.35
N CYS A 22 -7.29 0.39 -3.66
CA CYS A 22 -7.80 0.24 -5.02
C CYS A 22 -8.05 1.58 -5.74
N MET A 23 -8.44 2.64 -5.01
CA MET A 23 -8.62 3.97 -5.60
C MET A 23 -7.29 4.60 -5.99
N VAL A 24 -6.25 4.49 -5.15
CA VAL A 24 -4.92 5.02 -5.49
C VAL A 24 -4.36 4.23 -6.68
N ASP A 25 -4.44 2.91 -6.65
CA ASP A 25 -3.88 2.07 -7.72
C ASP A 25 -4.56 2.30 -9.09
N MET A 26 -5.90 2.41 -9.11
CA MET A 26 -6.65 2.52 -10.38
C MET A 26 -6.92 3.96 -10.84
N MET A 27 -7.06 4.91 -9.93
CA MET A 27 -7.52 6.27 -10.26
C MET A 27 -6.43 7.33 -10.11
N TYR A 28 -5.53 7.17 -9.13
CA TYR A 28 -4.51 8.17 -8.80
C TYR A 28 -3.12 7.53 -8.57
N PRO A 29 -2.60 6.73 -9.52
CA PRO A 29 -1.37 5.96 -9.33
C PRO A 29 -0.15 6.83 -9.02
N GLU A 30 -0.13 8.08 -9.49
CA GLU A 30 0.90 9.07 -9.20
C GLU A 30 1.04 9.36 -7.70
N VAL A 31 -0.04 9.26 -6.91
CA VAL A 31 -0.01 9.44 -5.46
C VAL A 31 0.74 8.28 -4.79
N GLY A 32 0.51 7.05 -5.26
CA GLY A 32 1.23 5.88 -4.77
C GLY A 32 2.72 5.97 -5.07
N LEU A 33 3.08 6.34 -6.31
CA LEU A 33 4.47 6.52 -6.73
C LEU A 33 5.17 7.65 -5.95
N ALA A 34 4.51 8.80 -5.77
CA ALA A 34 5.05 9.92 -4.99
C ALA A 34 5.26 9.55 -3.52
N THR A 35 4.38 8.71 -2.95
CA THR A 35 4.51 8.21 -1.58
C THR A 35 5.75 7.32 -1.43
N VAL A 36 5.96 6.39 -2.36
CA VAL A 36 7.17 5.55 -2.40
C VAL A 36 8.42 6.42 -2.50
N GLU A 37 8.44 7.35 -3.45
CA GLU A 37 9.59 8.23 -3.67
C GLU A 37 9.92 9.07 -2.42
N LEU A 38 8.90 9.63 -1.75
CA LEU A 38 9.08 10.41 -0.54
C LEU A 38 9.70 9.57 0.58
N LEU A 39 9.19 8.36 0.81
CA LEU A 39 9.66 7.46 1.86
C LEU A 39 11.10 6.98 1.60
N GLU A 40 11.40 6.57 0.38
CA GLU A 40 12.74 6.12 -0.01
C GLU A 40 13.77 7.26 0.05
N ARG A 41 13.37 8.51 -0.25
CA ARG A 41 14.22 9.70 -0.05
C ARG A 41 14.59 9.93 1.41
N HIS A 42 13.78 9.44 2.35
CA HIS A 42 14.03 9.50 3.79
C HIS A 42 14.64 8.21 4.36
N GLY A 43 15.15 7.32 3.51
CA GLY A 43 15.84 6.10 3.93
C GLY A 43 14.92 4.98 4.45
N VAL A 44 13.63 5.02 4.11
CA VAL A 44 12.68 3.96 4.45
C VAL A 44 12.62 2.94 3.30
N GLU A 45 12.77 1.66 3.62
CA GLU A 45 12.48 0.59 2.65
C GLU A 45 10.97 0.40 2.56
N VAL A 46 10.43 0.58 1.36
CA VAL A 46 9.02 0.37 1.08
C VAL A 46 8.82 -0.97 0.38
N VAL A 47 7.97 -1.82 0.96
CA VAL A 47 7.56 -3.09 0.35
C VAL A 47 6.08 -3.07 0.03
N PHE A 48 5.71 -3.79 -1.02
CA PHE A 48 4.32 -3.99 -1.42
C PHE A 48 4.03 -5.50 -1.41
N PRO A 49 3.25 -6.00 -0.43
CA PRO A 49 2.84 -7.41 -0.40
C PRO A 49 1.96 -7.77 -1.60
N GLU A 50 2.28 -8.86 -2.30
CA GLU A 50 1.52 -9.30 -3.48
C GLU A 50 0.11 -9.78 -3.13
N GLU A 51 -0.11 -10.20 -1.88
CA GLU A 51 -1.40 -10.66 -1.35
C GLU A 51 -2.34 -9.51 -0.97
N GLN A 52 -1.97 -8.27 -1.27
CA GLN A 52 -2.83 -7.13 -1.03
C GLN A 52 -4.02 -7.11 -1.99
N THR A 53 -5.21 -6.93 -1.42
CA THR A 53 -6.52 -7.00 -2.09
C THR A 53 -7.44 -5.92 -1.49
N CYS A 54 -8.76 -6.12 -1.53
CA CYS A 54 -9.74 -5.13 -1.09
C CYS A 54 -9.66 -4.87 0.42
N CYS A 55 -9.64 -3.58 0.80
CA CYS A 55 -9.70 -3.14 2.19
C CYS A 55 -11.09 -3.31 2.85
N GLY A 56 -12.13 -3.58 2.06
CA GLY A 56 -13.52 -3.66 2.53
C GLY A 56 -14.28 -2.34 2.60
N GLN A 57 -13.68 -1.21 2.19
CA GLN A 57 -14.32 0.12 2.26
C GLN A 57 -15.70 0.19 1.57
N PRO A 58 -15.91 -0.39 0.36
CA PRO A 58 -17.23 -0.34 -0.27
C PRO A 58 -18.31 -1.07 0.53
N ALA A 59 -17.99 -2.24 1.08
CA ALA A 59 -18.89 -3.01 1.93
C ALA A 59 -19.22 -2.24 3.23
N PHE A 60 -18.20 -1.61 3.83
CA PHE A 60 -18.39 -0.75 5.00
C PHE A 60 -19.35 0.40 4.73
N ASN A 61 -19.15 1.12 3.62
CA ASN A 61 -20.00 2.25 3.22
C ASN A 61 -21.45 1.83 2.94
N ALA A 62 -21.65 0.59 2.47
CA ALA A 62 -22.98 0.02 2.20
C ALA A 62 -23.65 -0.60 3.45
N GLY A 63 -22.98 -0.58 4.62
CA GLY A 63 -23.54 -1.08 5.88
C GLY A 63 -23.21 -2.54 6.23
N PHE A 64 -22.49 -3.26 5.37
CA PHE A 64 -22.03 -4.64 5.57
C PHE A 64 -20.78 -4.67 6.48
N ARG A 65 -20.98 -4.36 7.76
CA ARG A 65 -19.87 -4.14 8.72
C ARG A 65 -19.10 -5.42 9.05
N ASP A 66 -19.78 -6.56 9.14
CA ASP A 66 -19.15 -7.82 9.50
C ASP A 66 -18.25 -8.32 8.36
N GLU A 67 -18.74 -8.23 7.12
CA GLU A 67 -18.00 -8.56 5.90
C GLU A 67 -16.81 -7.60 5.71
N ALA A 68 -17.01 -6.30 5.94
CA ALA A 68 -15.92 -5.34 5.90
C ALA A 68 -14.85 -5.64 6.95
N SER A 69 -15.24 -6.01 8.17
CA SER A 69 -14.30 -6.37 9.24
C SER A 69 -13.49 -7.62 8.88
N GLN A 70 -14.11 -8.63 8.27
CA GLN A 70 -13.41 -9.84 7.82
C GLN A 70 -12.32 -9.53 6.78
N LEU A 71 -12.58 -8.60 5.85
CA LEU A 71 -11.58 -8.15 4.87
C LEU A 71 -10.46 -7.33 5.52
N ALA A 72 -10.81 -6.34 6.34
CA ALA A 72 -9.83 -5.47 7.01
C ALA A 72 -8.86 -6.26 7.91
N ARG A 73 -9.33 -7.33 8.56
CA ARG A 73 -8.52 -8.21 9.42
C ARG A 73 -7.41 -8.97 8.70
N ARG A 74 -7.40 -9.00 7.36
CA ARG A 74 -6.31 -9.61 6.58
C ARG A 74 -5.02 -8.79 6.58
N TYR A 75 -5.08 -7.53 7.03
CA TYR A 75 -3.98 -6.56 6.95
C TYR A 75 -3.48 -6.04 8.31
N ILE A 76 -3.98 -6.60 9.42
CA ILE A 76 -3.56 -6.32 10.80
C ILE A 76 -3.07 -7.59 11.48
#